data_AF-A0A9W8L9V8-F1
#
_entry.id   AF-A0A9W8L9V8-F1
#
_cell.length_a   1.000
_cell.length_b   1.000
_cell.length_c   1.000
_cell.angle_alpha   90.00
_cell.angle_beta   90.00
_cell.angle_gamma   90.00
#
_symmetry.space_group_name_H-M   'P 1'
#
loop_
_entity.id
_entity.type
_entity.pdbx_description
1 polymer ?
#
loop_
_entity_poly.entity_id
_entity_poly.type
_entity_poly.pdbx_seq_one_letter_code
_entity_poly.pdbx_strand_id
1 'polypeptide(L)'
;MSAGQRFMLPCARRMTTGLGKGLPRLSESSTKRFISLKSLFAPPPPAGDLAVGSKQRVVIKQDDLFHQLSKSPIKEMRQKGLLIQEHGCCPTCVHETSASTGQAATREPMFECPDCGYPTHCSAEHWAADKSRHSEQCGYLRESNEDEHDLRSGRTLREFEFPSAQLPEVVVNFKSWDTFLYTRSFTNVESARAMRHVSKVLTYPITIGATLHQYSPFTLGSGLTPEGLKSMTALRTTIKEHELARSEKELEMQQTPLRIFILGARAEAMLPPHLYLQLSYLLPSSSMMVYFVGPESIPTADETRSTIAVSPRLALKYHKGYFHDVIWNFAPFDPFTDVFFLFSPGLGHPKGRAGWQPTIEKLLETKCPIFATGFHQEDMDNDVAALTEDFGGEMDWLLKPQGNPFASLKRDFGIRNLGEWAIANWGIYGFRGKRYEVQRK
;
A
#
# COMPACT_ATOMS: atom_id res chain seq x y z
N MET A 1 64.05 -18.01 -34.46
CA MET A 1 64.87 -17.75 -33.25
C MET A 1 63.91 -17.82 -32.07
N SER A 2 63.77 -19.04 -31.53
CA SER A 2 64.24 -19.46 -30.20
C SER A 2 63.28 -18.95 -29.12
N ALA A 3 62.38 -19.78 -28.60
CA ALA A 3 62.64 -20.83 -27.59
C ALA A 3 63.23 -20.22 -26.31
N GLY A 4 62.78 -20.53 -25.09
CA GLY A 4 61.94 -21.58 -24.53
C GLY A 4 62.02 -21.35 -23.00
N GLN A 5 61.01 -21.77 -22.23
CA GLN A 5 61.05 -23.03 -21.47
C GLN A 5 62.10 -23.04 -20.34
N ARG A 6 61.87 -23.52 -19.11
CA ARG A 6 60.81 -24.34 -18.53
C ARG A 6 61.22 -24.65 -17.07
N PHE A 7 60.23 -25.08 -16.26
CA PHE A 7 60.31 -26.19 -15.27
C PHE A 7 61.08 -25.94 -13.96
N MET A 8 60.77 -26.53 -12.80
CA MET A 8 59.69 -27.41 -12.34
C MET A 8 59.66 -27.38 -10.79
N LEU A 9 58.48 -27.68 -10.24
CA LEU A 9 58.04 -28.24 -8.94
C LEU A 9 59.06 -29.15 -8.18
N PRO A 10 58.88 -29.59 -6.90
CA PRO A 10 57.63 -29.91 -6.16
C PRO A 10 57.68 -29.54 -4.64
N CYS A 11 56.67 -29.73 -3.78
CA CYS A 11 56.18 -31.01 -3.25
C CYS A 11 55.05 -30.77 -2.22
N ALA A 12 54.11 -31.71 -2.18
CA ALA A 12 52.89 -31.71 -1.40
C ALA A 12 53.10 -31.96 0.10
N ARG A 13 52.17 -31.45 0.93
CA ARG A 13 51.78 -32.11 2.18
C ARG A 13 50.28 -31.95 2.44
N ARG A 14 49.61 -33.10 2.57
CA ARG A 14 48.24 -33.31 3.07
C ARG A 14 48.06 -32.71 4.47
N MET A 15 46.87 -32.19 4.75
CA MET A 15 46.11 -32.40 6.01
C MET A 15 44.72 -31.72 5.87
N THR A 16 43.68 -32.51 5.58
CA THR A 16 42.59 -32.87 6.51
C THR A 16 41.69 -31.71 6.93
N THR A 17 40.46 -31.79 6.41
CA THR A 17 39.25 -31.01 6.69
C THR A 17 38.96 -30.85 8.19
N GLY A 18 38.96 -29.60 8.65
CA GLY A 18 38.37 -29.17 9.92
C GLY A 18 37.22 -28.20 9.65
N LEU A 19 36.04 -28.55 10.13
CA LEU A 19 34.81 -27.75 10.03
C LEU A 19 34.99 -26.36 10.67
N GLY A 20 34.92 -25.31 9.85
CA GLY A 20 34.75 -23.91 10.28
C GLY A 20 33.32 -23.47 10.00
N LYS A 21 32.55 -23.21 11.07
CA LYS A 21 31.17 -22.75 11.04
C LYS A 21 31.04 -21.43 10.28
N GLY A 22 30.26 -21.44 9.20
CA GLY A 22 29.84 -20.24 8.48
C GLY A 22 28.85 -19.40 9.30
N LEU A 23 29.03 -18.09 9.26
CA LEU A 23 28.08 -17.10 9.77
C LEU A 23 26.73 -17.23 9.04
N PRO A 24 25.58 -17.21 9.74
CA PRO A 24 24.29 -17.31 9.07
C PRO A 24 23.91 -15.99 8.41
N ARG A 25 23.57 -16.08 7.11
CA ARG A 25 22.78 -15.05 6.40
C ARG A 25 21.43 -14.91 7.11
N LEU A 26 21.10 -13.70 7.55
CA LEU A 26 19.79 -13.36 8.08
C LEU A 26 18.79 -13.29 6.92
N SER A 27 18.10 -14.39 6.67
CA SER A 27 16.87 -14.43 5.87
C SER A 27 15.69 -14.07 6.76
N GLU A 28 14.97 -13.00 6.45
CA GLU A 28 13.66 -12.73 7.05
C GLU A 28 12.71 -13.89 6.72
N SER A 29 12.30 -14.62 7.76
CA SER A 29 11.40 -15.76 7.64
C SER A 29 9.98 -15.27 7.38
N SER A 30 9.58 -15.22 6.12
CA SER A 30 8.18 -15.20 5.73
C SER A 30 7.56 -16.56 6.07
N THR A 31 6.78 -16.60 7.14
CA THR A 31 6.10 -17.82 7.61
C THR A 31 5.01 -18.21 6.61
N LYS A 32 5.36 -19.16 5.72
CA LYS A 32 4.43 -19.85 4.82
C LYS A 32 3.32 -20.52 5.63
N ARG A 33 2.05 -20.14 5.38
CA ARG A 33 0.89 -20.92 5.84
C ARG A 33 0.59 -22.02 4.82
N PHE A 34 0.79 -23.27 5.21
CA PHE A 34 0.20 -24.43 4.51
C PHE A 34 -1.26 -24.57 4.97
N ILE A 35 -2.21 -24.34 4.06
CA ILE A 35 -3.60 -24.75 4.25
C ILE A 35 -3.69 -26.21 3.82
N SER A 36 -3.96 -27.13 4.76
CA SER A 36 -4.17 -28.55 4.48
C SER A 36 -5.53 -28.74 3.80
N LEU A 37 -5.53 -28.89 2.47
CA LEU A 37 -6.72 -29.09 1.62
C LEU A 37 -7.19 -30.55 1.50
N LYS A 38 -6.97 -31.39 2.52
CA LYS A 38 -7.45 -32.79 2.51
C LYS A 38 -9.00 -32.94 2.55
N SER A 39 -9.76 -31.85 2.56
CA SER A 39 -11.23 -31.87 2.50
C SER A 39 -11.83 -31.65 1.10
N LEU A 40 -11.02 -31.51 0.04
CA LEU A 40 -11.53 -31.22 -1.32
C LEU A 40 -11.84 -32.46 -2.18
N PHE A 41 -11.60 -33.68 -1.70
CA PHE A 41 -11.83 -34.92 -2.47
C PHE A 41 -12.57 -36.00 -1.67
N ALA A 42 -13.64 -35.62 -0.95
CA ALA A 42 -14.62 -36.59 -0.47
C ALA A 42 -15.80 -36.67 -1.47
N PRO A 43 -16.32 -37.87 -1.79
CA PRO A 43 -17.52 -37.98 -2.63
C PRO A 43 -18.74 -37.35 -1.92
N PRO A 44 -19.70 -36.79 -2.68
CA PRO A 44 -20.83 -36.07 -2.08
C PRO A 44 -21.74 -37.03 -1.31
N PRO A 45 -22.27 -36.64 -0.14
CA PRO A 45 -23.27 -37.42 0.57
C PRO A 45 -24.60 -37.42 -0.21
N PRO A 46 -25.44 -38.46 -0.03
CA PRO A 46 -26.67 -38.60 -0.80
C PRO A 46 -27.66 -37.46 -0.51
N ALA A 47 -28.39 -37.08 -1.56
CA ALA A 47 -29.34 -35.98 -1.56
C ALA A 47 -30.44 -36.16 -0.49
N GLY A 48 -30.36 -35.33 0.54
CA GLY A 48 -31.37 -35.18 1.58
C GLY A 48 -30.98 -33.99 2.45
N ASP A 49 -31.87 -33.01 2.54
CA ASP A 49 -31.81 -31.80 3.35
C ASP A 49 -30.92 -30.64 2.85
N LEU A 50 -31.46 -29.92 1.87
CA LEU A 50 -31.19 -28.51 1.60
C LEU A 50 -31.70 -27.65 2.77
N ALA A 51 -30.93 -27.59 3.86
CA ALA A 51 -30.97 -26.49 4.81
C ALA A 51 -29.68 -26.47 5.63
N VAL A 52 -28.97 -25.34 5.60
CA VAL A 52 -28.17 -24.71 6.67
C VAL A 52 -27.03 -23.95 6.01
N GLY A 53 -27.26 -22.64 5.82
CA GLY A 53 -26.15 -21.70 5.66
C GLY A 53 -25.24 -21.80 6.87
N SER A 54 -23.93 -21.87 6.65
CA SER A 54 -22.95 -21.81 7.74
C SER A 54 -23.10 -20.47 8.45
N LYS A 55 -23.87 -20.43 9.54
CA LYS A 55 -23.96 -19.26 10.41
C LYS A 55 -22.54 -18.96 10.89
N GLN A 56 -21.94 -17.90 10.35
CA GLN A 56 -20.67 -17.36 10.85
C GLN A 56 -20.87 -17.09 12.35
N ARG A 57 -20.16 -17.83 13.19
CA ARG A 57 -20.30 -17.71 14.64
C ARG A 57 -19.70 -16.38 15.05
N VAL A 58 -20.55 -15.43 15.41
CA VAL A 58 -20.12 -14.14 15.99
C VAL A 58 -19.35 -14.44 17.29
N VAL A 59 -18.10 -13.99 17.33
CA VAL A 59 -17.15 -14.20 18.44
C VAL A 59 -17.27 -13.08 19.47
N ILE A 60 -17.48 -11.85 19.01
CA ILE A 60 -17.55 -10.65 19.85
C ILE A 60 -18.80 -9.83 19.48
N LYS A 61 -19.50 -9.29 20.49
CA LYS A 61 -20.66 -8.40 20.29
C LYS A 61 -20.21 -6.96 20.08
N GLN A 62 -21.03 -6.15 19.39
CA GLN A 62 -20.69 -4.75 19.08
C GLN A 62 -20.53 -3.85 20.31
N ASP A 63 -21.19 -4.19 21.40
CA ASP A 63 -21.14 -3.41 22.65
C ASP A 63 -19.88 -3.71 23.49
N ASP A 64 -19.11 -4.74 23.15
CA ASP A 64 -17.95 -5.21 23.92
C ASP A 64 -16.76 -5.51 23.00
N LEU A 65 -16.29 -4.50 22.28
CA LEU A 65 -15.20 -4.64 21.30
C LEU A 65 -13.81 -4.41 21.91
N PHE A 66 -13.75 -3.83 23.11
CA PHE A 66 -12.49 -3.49 23.75
C PHE A 66 -11.99 -4.64 24.62
N HIS A 67 -10.84 -5.20 24.24
CA HIS A 67 -10.14 -6.17 25.08
C HIS A 67 -8.65 -5.89 25.12
N GLN A 68 -8.04 -6.11 26.29
CA GLN A 68 -6.59 -6.22 26.39
C GLN A 68 -6.09 -7.31 25.45
N LEU A 69 -5.00 -7.06 24.71
CA LEU A 69 -4.54 -7.96 23.66
C LEU A 69 -4.25 -9.37 24.20
N SER A 70 -3.67 -9.51 25.39
CA SER A 70 -3.43 -10.80 26.06
C SER A 70 -4.71 -11.59 26.39
N LYS A 71 -5.79 -10.90 26.75
CA LYS A 71 -7.08 -11.49 27.19
C LYS A 71 -8.12 -11.60 26.08
N SER A 72 -7.79 -11.14 24.89
CA SER A 72 -8.72 -11.15 23.76
C SER A 72 -9.21 -12.58 23.44
N PRO A 73 -10.52 -12.77 23.17
CA PRO A 73 -11.05 -14.06 22.73
C PRO A 73 -10.53 -14.46 21.34
N ILE A 74 -9.99 -13.51 20.57
CA ILE A 74 -9.48 -13.71 19.22
C ILE A 74 -7.99 -14.07 19.27
N LYS A 75 -7.61 -15.17 18.61
CA LYS A 75 -6.22 -15.67 18.64
C LYS A 75 -5.24 -14.70 17.98
N GLU A 76 -5.63 -14.10 16.87
CA GLU A 76 -4.84 -13.17 16.09
C GLU A 76 -4.50 -11.90 16.88
N MET A 77 -5.42 -11.43 17.73
CA MET A 77 -5.20 -10.28 18.61
C MET A 77 -4.18 -10.58 19.70
N ARG A 78 -4.26 -11.78 20.31
CA ARG A 78 -3.24 -12.27 21.26
C ARG A 78 -1.87 -12.39 20.61
N GLN A 79 -1.80 -12.93 19.39
CA GLN A 79 -0.55 -13.04 18.63
C GLN A 79 0.05 -11.67 18.33
N LYS A 80 -0.78 -10.67 17.99
CA LYS A 80 -0.32 -9.30 17.81
C LYS A 80 0.28 -8.73 19.10
N GLY A 81 -0.38 -8.94 20.24
CA GLY A 81 0.16 -8.55 21.55
C GLY A 81 1.53 -9.17 21.84
N LEU A 82 1.69 -10.47 21.58
CA LEU A 82 2.96 -11.18 21.73
C LEU A 82 4.06 -10.63 20.82
N LEU A 83 3.75 -10.35 19.54
CA LEU A 83 4.73 -9.78 18.61
C LEU A 83 5.20 -8.40 19.06
N ILE A 84 4.31 -7.59 19.65
CA ILE A 84 4.68 -6.28 20.21
C ILE A 84 5.53 -6.45 21.48
N GLN A 85 5.28 -7.47 22.30
CA GLN A 85 6.14 -7.78 23.45
C GLN A 85 7.53 -8.22 23.00
N GLU A 86 7.63 -9.12 22.00
CA GLU A 86 8.88 -9.68 21.50
C GLU A 86 9.75 -8.69 20.70
N HIS A 87 9.14 -7.73 20.00
CA HIS A 87 9.85 -6.83 19.08
C HIS A 87 9.70 -5.36 19.41
N GLY A 88 8.83 -5.00 20.34
CA GLY A 88 8.56 -3.64 20.75
C GLY A 88 9.61 -3.10 21.71
N CYS A 89 9.66 -1.77 21.85
CA CYS A 89 10.48 -1.09 22.83
C CYS A 89 9.65 -0.22 23.77
N CYS A 90 10.04 -0.17 25.05
CA CYS A 90 9.47 0.79 25.99
C CYS A 90 10.02 2.21 25.71
N PRO A 91 9.16 3.23 25.50
CA PRO A 91 9.59 4.58 25.15
C PRO A 91 10.46 5.23 26.24
N THR A 92 10.11 5.06 27.52
CA THR A 92 10.84 5.64 28.66
C THR A 92 12.26 5.09 28.77
N CYS A 93 12.47 3.80 28.53
CA CYS A 93 13.80 3.19 28.59
C CYS A 93 14.74 3.72 27.51
N VAL A 94 14.21 3.96 26.30
CA VAL A 94 14.98 4.56 25.20
C VAL A 94 15.53 5.93 25.62
N HIS A 95 14.71 6.77 26.25
CA HIS A 95 15.11 8.10 26.70
C HIS A 95 16.16 8.07 27.82
N GLU A 96 16.07 7.15 28.78
CA GLU A 96 17.04 7.01 29.88
C GLU A 96 18.42 6.56 29.38
N THR A 97 18.47 5.68 28.38
CA THR A 97 19.74 5.18 27.82
C THR A 97 20.48 6.18 26.94
N SER A 98 19.76 7.09 26.27
CA SER A 98 20.36 8.18 25.48
C SER A 98 21.15 9.17 26.35
N ALA A 99 20.90 9.21 27.67
CA ALA A 99 21.52 10.16 28.59
C ALA A 99 22.79 9.62 29.31
N SER A 100 23.03 8.29 29.33
CA SER A 100 23.98 7.73 30.31
C SER A 100 25.02 6.72 29.79
N THR A 101 24.78 5.95 28.73
CA THR A 101 25.68 4.79 28.44
C THR A 101 25.87 4.38 26.98
N GLY A 102 25.34 5.11 25.99
CA GLY A 102 25.69 4.89 24.57
C GLY A 102 25.28 3.53 23.97
N GLN A 103 24.53 2.69 24.70
CA GLN A 103 23.89 1.49 24.20
C GLN A 103 22.44 1.47 24.67
N ALA A 104 21.50 1.36 23.73
CA ALA A 104 20.07 1.37 24.00
C ALA A 104 19.63 0.04 24.63
N ALA A 105 19.56 -0.02 25.96
CA ALA A 105 18.88 -1.09 26.68
C ALA A 105 17.35 -0.91 26.54
N THR A 106 16.81 -1.20 25.37
CA THR A 106 15.35 -1.23 25.16
C THR A 106 14.79 -2.47 25.82
N ARG A 107 14.01 -2.28 26.90
CA ARG A 107 13.25 -3.36 27.52
C ARG A 107 11.96 -3.62 26.75
N GLU A 108 11.58 -4.89 26.70
CA GLU A 108 10.34 -5.38 26.11
C GLU A 108 9.11 -4.81 26.85
N PRO A 109 8.06 -4.37 26.13
CA PRO A 109 6.88 -3.78 26.76
C PRO A 109 5.96 -4.86 27.33
N MET A 110 6.18 -5.27 28.57
CA MET A 110 5.35 -6.31 29.23
C MET A 110 4.04 -5.79 29.85
N PHE A 111 3.95 -4.50 30.14
CA PHE A 111 2.80 -3.87 30.78
C PHE A 111 1.76 -3.43 29.74
N GLU A 112 0.56 -4.03 29.82
CA GLU A 112 -0.60 -3.65 29.03
C GLU A 112 -1.36 -2.50 29.67
N CYS A 113 -1.57 -1.42 28.90
CA CYS A 113 -2.34 -0.27 29.39
C CYS A 113 -3.82 -0.66 29.55
N PRO A 114 -4.46 -0.34 30.68
CA PRO A 114 -5.87 -0.66 30.92
C PRO A 114 -6.82 0.08 29.97
N ASP A 115 -6.44 1.25 29.48
CA ASP A 115 -7.31 2.13 28.68
C ASP A 115 -7.25 1.82 27.17
N CYS A 116 -6.07 1.48 26.62
CA CYS A 116 -5.92 1.14 25.20
C CYS A 116 -5.72 -0.35 24.90
N GLY A 117 -5.41 -1.16 25.93
CA GLY A 117 -5.27 -2.61 25.82
C GLY A 117 -3.99 -3.10 25.14
N TYR A 118 -3.09 -2.19 24.73
CA TYR A 118 -1.81 -2.52 24.11
C TYR A 118 -0.68 -2.66 25.15
N PRO A 119 0.28 -3.60 24.93
CA PRO A 119 1.53 -3.65 25.67
C PRO A 119 2.43 -2.47 25.26
N THR A 120 2.57 -1.46 26.14
CA THR A 120 3.23 -0.19 25.80
C THR A 120 4.52 0.08 26.57
N HIS A 121 4.59 -0.37 27.82
CA HIS A 121 5.71 -0.08 28.71
C HIS A 121 6.26 -1.38 29.32
N CYS A 122 7.49 -1.36 29.82
CA CYS A 122 8.06 -2.55 30.49
C CYS A 122 7.47 -2.79 31.89
N SER A 123 7.03 -1.73 32.58
CA SER A 123 6.46 -1.79 33.93
C SER A 123 5.39 -0.71 34.15
N ALA A 124 4.58 -0.88 35.20
CA ALA A 124 3.57 0.09 35.61
C ALA A 124 4.19 1.43 36.03
N GLU A 125 5.39 1.41 36.62
CA GLU A 125 6.14 2.62 36.99
C GLU A 125 6.53 3.44 35.77
N HIS A 126 7.01 2.78 34.71
CA HIS A 126 7.38 3.44 33.46
C HIS A 126 6.16 4.03 32.75
N TRP A 127 5.03 3.33 32.78
CA TRP A 127 3.76 3.83 32.28
C TRP A 127 3.27 5.05 33.08
N ALA A 128 3.41 5.03 34.41
CA ALA A 128 3.03 6.16 35.26
C ALA A 128 3.93 7.38 35.02
N ALA A 129 5.22 7.17 34.77
CA ALA A 129 6.18 8.22 34.42
C ALA A 129 5.90 8.86 33.05
N ASP A 130 5.46 8.07 32.05
CA ASP A 130 5.17 8.56 30.69
C ASP A 130 3.67 8.86 30.44
N LYS A 131 2.89 9.01 31.51
CA LYS A 131 1.42 9.12 31.42
C LYS A 131 0.95 10.28 30.54
N SER A 132 1.65 11.41 30.55
CA SER A 132 1.30 12.58 29.75
C SER A 132 1.43 12.31 28.25
N ARG A 133 2.58 11.81 27.79
CA ARG A 133 2.82 11.47 26.39
C ARG A 133 1.91 10.32 25.94
N HIS A 134 1.78 9.29 26.79
CA HIS A 134 0.91 8.16 26.48
C HIS A 134 -0.56 8.58 26.33
N SER A 135 -1.04 9.55 27.11
CA SER A 135 -2.42 10.06 27.02
C SER A 135 -2.79 10.56 25.63
N GLU A 136 -1.85 11.18 24.91
CA GLU A 136 -2.09 11.72 23.56
C GLU A 136 -2.34 10.61 22.53
N GLN A 137 -1.69 9.46 22.71
CA GLN A 137 -1.75 8.32 21.78
C GLN A 137 -2.70 7.21 22.23
N CYS A 138 -3.01 7.16 23.53
CA CYS A 138 -3.83 6.13 24.14
C CYS A 138 -5.21 6.02 23.48
N GLY A 139 -5.85 7.15 23.17
CA GLY A 139 -7.13 7.19 22.47
C GLY A 139 -7.06 6.50 21.09
N TYR A 140 -6.03 6.80 20.31
CA TYR A 140 -5.85 6.21 18.98
C TYR A 140 -5.50 4.72 19.02
N LEU A 141 -4.69 4.31 20.00
CA LEU A 141 -4.41 2.89 20.24
C LEU A 141 -5.70 2.14 20.62
N ARG A 142 -6.55 2.75 21.46
CA ARG A 142 -7.84 2.18 21.82
C ARG A 142 -8.76 2.04 20.59
N GLU A 143 -8.84 3.07 19.75
CA GLU A 143 -9.60 3.00 18.50
C GLU A 143 -9.09 1.86 17.59
N SER A 144 -7.77 1.73 17.45
CA SER A 144 -7.16 0.64 16.68
C SER A 144 -7.48 -0.74 17.26
N ASN A 145 -7.50 -0.86 18.59
CA ASN A 145 -7.89 -2.07 19.31
C ASN A 145 -9.35 -2.46 18.96
N GLU A 146 -10.28 -1.53 19.13
CA GLU A 146 -11.71 -1.75 18.89
C GLU A 146 -11.99 -2.06 17.40
N ASP A 147 -11.37 -1.33 16.47
CA ASP A 147 -11.50 -1.55 15.04
C ASP A 147 -11.00 -2.96 14.64
N GLU A 148 -9.86 -3.40 15.19
CA GLU A 148 -9.32 -4.72 14.87
C GLU A 148 -10.12 -5.89 15.44
N HIS A 149 -10.69 -5.72 16.64
CA HIS A 149 -11.64 -6.67 17.20
C HIS A 149 -12.93 -6.71 16.40
N ASP A 150 -13.42 -5.56 15.93
CA ASP A 150 -14.63 -5.49 15.13
C ASP A 150 -14.47 -6.19 13.77
N LEU A 151 -13.37 -5.94 13.05
CA LEU A 151 -13.05 -6.60 11.79
C LEU A 151 -12.90 -8.13 11.93
N ARG A 152 -12.59 -8.62 13.13
CA ARG A 152 -12.40 -10.05 13.44
C ARG A 152 -13.52 -10.64 14.31
N SER A 153 -14.56 -9.87 14.59
CA SER A 153 -15.68 -10.27 15.45
C SER A 153 -16.54 -11.36 14.83
N GLY A 154 -16.44 -11.57 13.52
CA GLY A 154 -17.26 -12.52 12.77
C GLY A 154 -18.66 -12.00 12.44
N ARG A 155 -18.96 -10.71 12.71
CA ARG A 155 -20.20 -10.09 12.23
C ARG A 155 -20.18 -9.90 10.71
N THR A 156 -21.36 -9.73 10.13
CA THR A 156 -21.47 -9.25 8.75
C THR A 156 -21.10 -7.76 8.68
N LEU A 157 -20.06 -7.44 7.92
CA LEU A 157 -19.57 -6.08 7.71
C LEU A 157 -20.33 -5.44 6.54
N ARG A 158 -21.53 -4.92 6.80
CA ARG A 158 -22.39 -4.28 5.78
C ARG A 158 -21.74 -3.03 5.18
N GLU A 159 -20.83 -2.38 5.90
CA GLU A 159 -20.07 -1.24 5.39
C GLU A 159 -19.21 -1.58 4.15
N PHE A 160 -18.93 -2.86 3.91
CA PHE A 160 -18.22 -3.34 2.72
C PHE A 160 -19.15 -3.72 1.56
N GLU A 161 -20.45 -3.51 1.69
CA GLU A 161 -21.40 -3.60 0.58
C GLU A 161 -21.34 -2.30 -0.22
N PHE A 162 -20.45 -2.28 -1.22
CA PHE A 162 -20.21 -1.09 -2.03
C PHE A 162 -21.26 -0.90 -3.13
N PRO A 163 -21.64 0.36 -3.43
CA PRO A 163 -22.58 0.65 -4.50
C PRO A 163 -21.98 0.29 -5.87
N SER A 164 -22.85 -0.17 -6.78
CA SER A 164 -22.52 -0.48 -8.16
C SER A 164 -22.42 0.79 -9.03
N ALA A 165 -22.52 0.65 -10.35
CA ALA A 165 -22.61 1.77 -11.27
C ALA A 165 -23.76 2.72 -10.90
N GLN A 166 -23.52 4.02 -11.06
CA GLN A 166 -24.54 5.07 -10.90
C GLN A 166 -25.08 5.52 -12.24
N LEU A 167 -26.20 6.24 -12.20
CA LEU A 167 -26.77 6.88 -13.38
C LEU A 167 -25.80 7.94 -13.94
N PRO A 168 -25.69 8.08 -15.27
CA PRO A 168 -24.80 9.07 -15.89
C PRO A 168 -25.07 10.53 -15.48
N GLU A 169 -26.30 10.86 -15.07
CA GLU A 169 -26.63 12.23 -14.63
C GLU A 169 -26.08 12.58 -13.24
N VAL A 170 -25.73 11.56 -12.42
CA VAL A 170 -25.24 11.78 -11.06
C VAL A 170 -23.75 12.12 -11.11
N VAL A 171 -23.41 13.31 -10.61
CA VAL A 171 -22.03 13.80 -10.55
C VAL A 171 -21.38 13.41 -9.21
N VAL A 172 -20.21 12.80 -9.28
CA VAL A 172 -19.40 12.47 -8.09
C VAL A 172 -18.67 13.70 -7.59
N ASN A 173 -18.74 13.94 -6.27
CA ASN A 173 -18.00 15.02 -5.61
C ASN A 173 -16.78 14.48 -4.86
N PHE A 174 -15.58 14.95 -5.23
CA PHE A 174 -14.31 14.48 -4.68
C PHE A 174 -13.72 15.35 -3.56
N LYS A 175 -14.50 16.26 -2.95
CA LYS A 175 -13.98 17.19 -1.94
C LYS A 175 -13.51 16.51 -0.65
N SER A 176 -14.28 15.55 -0.14
CA SER A 176 -13.93 14.75 1.04
C SER A 176 -14.54 13.35 0.95
N TRP A 177 -14.15 12.45 1.86
CA TRP A 177 -14.79 11.14 2.00
C TRP A 177 -16.31 11.23 2.15
N ASP A 178 -16.82 12.14 2.99
CA ASP A 178 -18.27 12.26 3.24
C ASP A 178 -19.04 12.64 1.97
N THR A 179 -18.57 13.64 1.22
CA THR A 179 -19.23 14.06 -0.01
C THR A 179 -19.15 12.99 -1.09
N PHE A 180 -18.02 12.27 -1.15
CA PHE A 180 -17.82 11.19 -2.10
C PHE A 180 -18.76 10.02 -1.81
N LEU A 181 -18.80 9.55 -0.57
CA LEU A 181 -19.64 8.43 -0.15
C LEU A 181 -21.13 8.77 -0.30
N TYR A 182 -21.52 10.01 0.01
CA TYR A 182 -22.88 10.48 -0.21
C TYR A 182 -23.27 10.49 -1.69
N THR A 183 -22.44 11.11 -2.56
CA THR A 183 -22.73 11.20 -4.00
C THR A 183 -22.69 9.84 -4.71
N ARG A 184 -21.89 8.89 -4.22
CA ARG A 184 -21.86 7.50 -4.68
C ARG A 184 -22.92 6.59 -4.05
N SER A 185 -23.75 7.12 -3.15
CA SER A 185 -24.82 6.37 -2.46
C SER A 185 -24.33 5.18 -1.63
N PHE A 186 -23.26 5.35 -0.85
CA PHE A 186 -22.86 4.39 0.17
C PHE A 186 -23.83 4.45 1.35
N THR A 187 -24.70 3.46 1.48
CA THR A 187 -25.79 3.48 2.49
C THR A 187 -25.37 3.05 3.89
N ASN A 188 -24.35 2.20 3.99
CA ASN A 188 -24.04 1.47 5.22
C ASN A 188 -22.90 2.10 6.05
N VAL A 189 -22.58 3.38 5.80
CA VAL A 189 -21.43 4.06 6.42
C VAL A 189 -21.91 5.21 7.31
N GLU A 190 -22.35 4.86 8.52
CA GLU A 190 -22.96 5.81 9.46
C GLU A 190 -22.07 6.16 10.65
N SER A 191 -21.09 5.30 10.98
CA SER A 191 -20.21 5.47 12.14
C SER A 191 -18.78 5.83 11.75
N ALA A 192 -18.07 6.51 12.64
CA ALA A 192 -16.64 6.81 12.46
C ALA A 192 -15.81 5.52 12.27
N ARG A 193 -16.18 4.42 12.94
CA ARG A 193 -15.55 3.11 12.75
C ARG A 193 -15.75 2.57 11.33
N ALA A 194 -17.00 2.58 10.84
CA ALA A 194 -17.31 2.17 9.47
C ALA A 194 -16.52 3.02 8.45
N MET A 195 -16.43 4.34 8.68
CA MET A 195 -15.61 5.24 7.86
C MET A 195 -14.13 4.84 7.84
N ARG A 196 -13.54 4.48 8.99
CA ARG A 196 -12.15 3.99 9.08
C ARG A 196 -11.95 2.68 8.33
N HIS A 197 -12.89 1.74 8.44
CA HIS A 197 -12.85 0.47 7.73
C HIS A 197 -12.91 0.67 6.21
N VAL A 198 -13.89 1.45 5.73
CA VAL A 198 -14.13 1.69 4.31
C VAL A 198 -13.00 2.50 3.68
N SER A 199 -12.58 3.59 4.32
CA SER A 199 -11.49 4.44 3.80
C SER A 199 -10.16 3.69 3.69
N LYS A 200 -9.86 2.74 4.61
CA LYS A 200 -8.63 1.93 4.56
C LYS A 200 -8.52 1.06 3.31
N VAL A 201 -9.63 0.49 2.85
CA VAL A 201 -9.63 -0.39 1.67
C VAL A 201 -9.81 0.40 0.37
N LEU A 202 -10.58 1.48 0.40
CA LEU A 202 -10.89 2.29 -0.79
C LEU A 202 -9.85 3.37 -1.11
N THR A 203 -8.98 3.74 -0.17
CA THR A 203 -8.02 4.84 -0.37
C THR A 203 -7.22 4.70 -1.67
N TYR A 204 -6.74 3.50 -2.02
CA TYR A 204 -5.93 3.30 -3.23
C TYR A 204 -6.74 3.49 -4.53
N PRO A 205 -7.81 2.72 -4.81
CA PRO A 205 -8.58 2.90 -6.04
C PRO A 205 -9.25 4.28 -6.12
N ILE A 206 -9.70 4.85 -5.00
CA ILE A 206 -10.35 6.16 -5.03
C ILE A 206 -9.35 7.30 -5.23
N THR A 207 -8.13 7.23 -4.68
CA THR A 207 -7.09 8.21 -5.01
C THR A 207 -6.72 8.16 -6.49
N ILE A 208 -6.59 6.97 -7.09
CA ILE A 208 -6.33 6.83 -8.54
C ILE A 208 -7.48 7.45 -9.35
N GLY A 209 -8.72 7.06 -9.04
CA GLY A 209 -9.91 7.55 -9.72
C GLY A 209 -10.05 9.07 -9.58
N ALA A 210 -9.89 9.61 -8.37
CA ALA A 210 -9.97 11.04 -8.09
C ALA A 210 -8.92 11.86 -8.85
N THR A 211 -7.70 11.33 -9.02
CA THR A 211 -6.66 11.99 -9.81
C THR A 211 -7.06 12.06 -11.28
N LEU A 212 -7.50 10.93 -11.86
CA LEU A 212 -7.81 10.83 -13.29
C LEU A 212 -9.14 11.47 -13.70
N HIS A 213 -10.11 11.54 -12.78
CA HIS A 213 -11.47 12.00 -13.07
C HIS A 213 -11.51 13.46 -13.57
N GLN A 214 -12.52 13.79 -14.39
CA GLN A 214 -12.71 15.15 -14.93
C GLN A 214 -12.91 16.20 -13.82
N TYR A 215 -13.66 15.85 -12.77
CA TYR A 215 -13.91 16.68 -11.58
C TYR A 215 -12.95 16.37 -10.44
N SER A 216 -11.70 16.07 -10.76
CA SER A 216 -10.65 15.83 -9.78
C SER A 216 -10.58 16.97 -8.75
N PRO A 217 -10.27 16.66 -7.46
CA PRO A 217 -10.08 17.71 -6.45
C PRO A 217 -8.83 18.55 -6.73
N PHE A 218 -7.93 18.07 -7.58
CA PHE A 218 -6.68 18.74 -7.93
C PHE A 218 -6.90 19.71 -9.10
N THR A 219 -6.86 21.01 -8.78
CA THR A 219 -7.01 22.13 -9.73
C THR A 219 -5.80 23.05 -9.64
N LEU A 220 -5.65 24.01 -10.56
CA LEU A 220 -4.56 25.01 -10.49
C LEU A 220 -4.53 25.80 -9.17
N GLY A 221 -5.69 26.01 -8.53
CA GLY A 221 -5.79 26.62 -7.20
C GLY A 221 -5.53 25.65 -6.04
N SER A 222 -5.58 24.34 -6.31
CA SER A 222 -5.47 23.27 -5.31
C SER A 222 -4.28 22.35 -5.61
N GLY A 223 -3.10 22.97 -5.71
CA GLY A 223 -1.80 22.29 -5.80
C GLY A 223 -1.34 21.87 -7.20
N LEU A 224 -2.21 21.84 -8.22
CA LEU A 224 -1.81 21.45 -9.58
C LEU A 224 -0.95 22.54 -10.23
N THR A 225 0.17 22.15 -10.84
CA THR A 225 1.04 23.08 -11.57
C THR A 225 0.58 23.25 -13.03
N PRO A 226 1.09 24.24 -13.79
CA PRO A 226 0.82 24.33 -15.23
C PRO A 226 1.25 23.07 -16.01
N GLU A 227 2.35 22.43 -15.64
CA GLU A 227 2.80 21.17 -16.24
C GLU A 227 1.92 19.98 -15.82
N GLY A 228 1.43 20.01 -14.57
CA GLY A 228 0.36 19.16 -14.05
C GLY A 228 -0.88 19.21 -14.91
N LEU A 229 -1.38 20.42 -15.17
CA LEU A 229 -2.57 20.64 -15.99
C LEU A 229 -2.40 20.07 -17.40
N LYS A 230 -1.25 20.27 -18.06
CA LYS A 230 -0.98 19.71 -19.39
C LYS A 230 -1.02 18.18 -19.37
N SER A 231 -0.39 17.55 -18.39
CA SER A 231 -0.34 16.08 -18.28
C SER A 231 -1.72 15.49 -17.96
N MET A 232 -2.46 16.10 -17.05
CA MET A 232 -3.83 15.67 -16.72
C MET A 232 -4.80 15.90 -17.87
N THR A 233 -4.65 16.98 -18.63
CA THR A 233 -5.47 17.25 -19.81
C THR A 233 -5.24 16.17 -20.87
N ALA A 234 -3.99 15.75 -21.11
CA ALA A 234 -3.68 14.66 -22.04
C ALA A 234 -4.45 13.37 -21.69
N LEU A 235 -4.34 12.88 -20.45
CA LEU A 235 -5.06 11.70 -19.97
C LEU A 235 -6.59 11.85 -20.05
N ARG A 236 -7.11 13.03 -19.67
CA ARG A 236 -8.56 13.31 -19.69
C ARG A 236 -9.12 13.40 -21.09
N THR A 237 -8.34 13.83 -22.08
CA THR A 237 -8.74 13.81 -23.48
C THR A 237 -8.98 12.38 -23.95
N THR A 238 -8.06 11.45 -23.65
CA THR A 238 -8.24 10.03 -23.98
C THR A 238 -9.44 9.41 -23.25
N ILE A 239 -9.65 9.74 -21.98
CA ILE A 239 -10.87 9.31 -21.24
C ILE A 239 -12.13 9.82 -21.94
N LYS A 240 -12.14 11.08 -22.38
CA LYS A 240 -13.28 11.67 -23.07
C LYS A 240 -13.51 11.07 -24.46
N GLU A 241 -12.44 10.74 -25.18
CA GLU A 241 -12.51 10.01 -26.45
C GLU A 241 -13.18 8.65 -26.23
N HIS A 242 -12.86 7.94 -25.15
CA HIS A 242 -13.53 6.69 -24.80
C HIS A 242 -15.04 6.88 -24.54
N GLU A 243 -15.41 7.97 -23.87
CA GLU A 243 -16.82 8.32 -23.63
C GLU A 243 -17.59 8.60 -24.93
N LEU A 244 -16.99 9.34 -25.85
CA LEU A 244 -17.60 9.67 -27.15
C LEU A 244 -17.75 8.42 -28.03
N ALA A 245 -16.73 7.57 -28.03
CA ALA A 245 -16.71 6.32 -28.79
C ALA A 245 -17.66 5.24 -28.25
N ARG A 246 -18.29 5.43 -27.08
CA ARG A 246 -19.30 4.51 -26.53
C ARG A 246 -20.45 4.21 -27.50
N SER A 247 -20.80 5.16 -28.37
CA SER A 247 -21.92 5.02 -29.30
C SER A 247 -21.52 4.37 -30.63
N GLU A 248 -20.21 4.27 -30.91
CA GLU A 248 -19.66 3.83 -32.19
C GLU A 248 -18.75 2.61 -31.99
N LYS A 249 -19.27 1.42 -32.30
CA LYS A 249 -18.55 0.14 -32.06
C LYS A 249 -17.17 0.07 -32.71
N GLU A 250 -17.00 0.66 -33.89
CA GLU A 250 -15.71 0.66 -34.58
C GLU A 250 -14.65 1.48 -33.83
N LEU A 251 -15.03 2.65 -33.32
CA LEU A 251 -14.18 3.47 -32.46
C LEU A 251 -13.92 2.77 -31.12
N GLU A 252 -14.92 2.13 -30.51
CA GLU A 252 -14.76 1.38 -29.26
C GLU A 252 -13.72 0.25 -29.39
N MET A 253 -13.69 -0.45 -30.53
CA MET A 253 -12.71 -1.51 -30.79
C MET A 253 -11.28 -1.00 -31.01
N GLN A 254 -11.12 0.27 -31.41
CA GLN A 254 -9.81 0.90 -31.63
C GLN A 254 -9.26 1.60 -30.38
N GLN A 255 -9.99 1.61 -29.26
CA GLN A 255 -9.58 2.28 -28.04
C GLN A 255 -8.32 1.65 -27.44
N THR A 256 -7.32 2.48 -27.18
CA THR A 256 -6.17 2.10 -26.39
C THR A 256 -6.54 2.13 -24.90
N PRO A 257 -6.45 1.02 -24.18
CA PRO A 257 -6.79 0.99 -22.76
C PRO A 257 -5.82 1.85 -21.96
N LEU A 258 -6.34 2.57 -20.96
CA LEU A 258 -5.51 3.28 -20.00
C LEU A 258 -4.69 2.28 -19.20
N ARG A 259 -3.38 2.52 -19.07
CA ARG A 259 -2.48 1.66 -18.29
C ARG A 259 -2.08 2.38 -17.02
N ILE A 260 -2.53 1.84 -15.90
CA ILE A 260 -2.27 2.38 -14.57
C ILE A 260 -1.22 1.50 -13.92
N PHE A 261 0.00 2.02 -13.77
CA PHE A 261 1.11 1.29 -13.17
C PHE A 261 1.21 1.65 -11.70
N ILE A 262 1.08 0.65 -10.83
CA ILE A 262 1.28 0.77 -9.40
C ILE A 262 2.61 0.12 -9.06
N LEU A 263 3.60 0.94 -8.74
CA LEU A 263 4.97 0.51 -8.50
C LEU A 263 5.25 0.41 -7.01
N GLY A 264 6.04 -0.58 -6.61
CA GLY A 264 6.23 -0.88 -5.19
C GLY A 264 5.02 -1.59 -4.57
N ALA A 265 4.21 -2.23 -5.43
CA ALA A 265 3.29 -3.33 -5.20
C ALA A 265 3.24 -4.00 -3.81
N ARG A 266 2.54 -3.48 -2.78
CA ARG A 266 2.37 -4.15 -1.46
C ARG A 266 0.89 -4.32 -1.08
N ALA A 267 0.42 -3.57 -0.08
CA ALA A 267 -0.92 -3.72 0.49
C ALA A 267 -2.03 -3.57 -0.56
N GLU A 268 -1.83 -2.70 -1.52
CA GLU A 268 -2.70 -2.44 -2.65
C GLU A 268 -2.81 -3.64 -3.62
N ALA A 269 -1.73 -4.42 -3.81
CA ALA A 269 -1.81 -5.66 -4.58
C ALA A 269 -2.55 -6.78 -3.83
N MET A 270 -2.60 -6.73 -2.50
CA MET A 270 -3.27 -7.74 -1.66
C MET A 270 -4.78 -7.49 -1.49
N LEU A 271 -5.28 -6.36 -1.99
CA LEU A 271 -6.69 -6.02 -1.90
C LEU A 271 -7.55 -6.96 -2.77
N PRO A 272 -8.76 -7.33 -2.33
CA PRO A 272 -9.70 -8.07 -3.15
C PRO A 272 -9.94 -7.38 -4.52
N PRO A 273 -9.86 -8.11 -5.65
CA PRO A 273 -9.96 -7.51 -6.99
C PRO A 273 -11.22 -6.68 -7.23
N HIS A 274 -12.35 -7.05 -6.62
CA HIS A 274 -13.62 -6.33 -6.76
C HIS A 274 -13.58 -4.91 -6.19
N LEU A 275 -12.64 -4.57 -5.29
CA LEU A 275 -12.46 -3.19 -4.81
C LEU A 275 -12.04 -2.25 -5.93
N TYR A 276 -11.29 -2.75 -6.92
CA TYR A 276 -10.88 -1.98 -8.08
C TYR A 276 -12.02 -1.74 -9.08
N LEU A 277 -13.18 -2.41 -8.95
CA LEU A 277 -14.37 -2.06 -9.74
C LEU A 277 -14.83 -0.61 -9.51
N GLN A 278 -14.47 -0.01 -8.37
CA GLN A 278 -14.73 1.41 -8.13
C GLN A 278 -14.09 2.29 -9.22
N LEU A 279 -12.94 1.91 -9.79
CA LEU A 279 -12.37 2.61 -10.94
C LEU A 279 -13.29 2.55 -12.15
N SER A 280 -13.84 1.36 -12.47
CA SER A 280 -14.82 1.21 -13.55
C SER A 280 -16.11 1.98 -13.30
N TYR A 281 -16.52 2.20 -12.04
CA TYR A 281 -17.69 3.03 -11.75
C TYR A 281 -17.42 4.52 -11.85
N LEU A 282 -16.18 4.96 -11.59
CA LEU A 282 -15.76 6.35 -11.76
C LEU A 282 -15.44 6.69 -13.22
N LEU A 283 -14.98 5.72 -14.01
CA LEU A 283 -14.61 5.87 -15.42
C LEU A 283 -15.33 4.79 -16.26
N PRO A 284 -16.67 4.88 -16.43
CA PRO A 284 -17.49 3.78 -16.96
C PRO A 284 -17.20 3.42 -18.41
N SER A 285 -16.79 4.39 -19.23
CA SER A 285 -16.55 4.18 -20.66
C SER A 285 -15.11 3.78 -20.97
N SER A 286 -14.18 3.95 -20.03
CA SER A 286 -12.75 3.72 -20.27
C SER A 286 -12.36 2.26 -20.01
N SER A 287 -11.70 1.65 -20.98
CA SER A 287 -10.98 0.40 -20.76
C SER A 287 -9.68 0.66 -20.00
N MET A 288 -9.41 -0.13 -18.96
CA MET A 288 -8.30 0.07 -18.03
C MET A 288 -7.55 -1.24 -17.75
N MET A 289 -6.22 -1.15 -17.73
CA MET A 289 -5.33 -2.19 -17.25
C MET A 289 -4.52 -1.67 -16.07
N VAL A 290 -4.68 -2.28 -14.90
CA VAL A 290 -3.91 -1.93 -13.70
C VAL A 290 -2.75 -2.92 -13.56
N TYR A 291 -1.53 -2.43 -13.57
CA TYR A 291 -0.30 -3.20 -13.43
C TYR A 291 0.27 -3.02 -12.02
N PHE A 292 0.22 -4.06 -11.20
CA PHE A 292 0.91 -4.13 -9.92
C PHE A 292 2.33 -4.64 -10.16
N VAL A 293 3.33 -3.77 -9.98
CA VAL A 293 4.74 -4.12 -10.19
C VAL A 293 5.49 -3.96 -8.87
N GLY A 294 6.08 -5.04 -8.37
CA GLY A 294 6.89 -4.99 -7.17
C GLY A 294 7.35 -6.38 -6.69
N PRO A 295 8.40 -6.45 -5.87
CA PRO A 295 8.92 -7.72 -5.35
C PRO A 295 7.91 -8.46 -4.46
N GLU A 296 7.06 -7.70 -3.77
CA GLU A 296 6.00 -8.19 -2.87
C GLU A 296 4.65 -8.36 -3.57
N SER A 297 4.56 -8.09 -4.88
CA SER A 297 3.36 -8.43 -5.63
C SER A 297 3.26 -9.97 -5.74
N ILE A 298 2.34 -10.54 -4.97
CA ILE A 298 2.09 -11.98 -4.96
C ILE A 298 1.09 -12.26 -6.08
N PRO A 299 1.47 -12.91 -7.20
CA PRO A 299 0.47 -13.54 -8.05
C PRO A 299 -0.21 -14.63 -7.22
N THR A 300 -1.53 -14.77 -7.34
CA THR A 300 -2.32 -15.86 -6.75
C THR A 300 -1.60 -17.20 -6.92
N ALA A 301 -1.83 -18.16 -6.00
CA ALA A 301 -1.15 -19.47 -5.95
C ALA A 301 -1.10 -20.24 -7.29
N ASP A 302 -1.97 -19.91 -8.25
CA ASP A 302 -1.83 -20.29 -9.65
C ASP A 302 -0.86 -19.35 -10.37
N GLU A 303 0.44 -19.66 -10.29
CA GLU A 303 1.55 -18.94 -10.96
C GLU A 303 1.38 -18.78 -12.49
N THR A 304 0.36 -19.41 -13.09
CA THR A 304 0.04 -19.37 -14.52
C THR A 304 -0.81 -18.18 -14.95
N ARG A 305 -1.53 -17.51 -14.03
CA ARG A 305 -2.41 -16.37 -14.36
C ARG A 305 -2.01 -15.11 -13.59
N SER A 306 -1.01 -14.40 -14.12
CA SER A 306 -0.65 -13.04 -13.70
C SER A 306 -1.75 -12.01 -13.97
N THR A 307 -2.82 -12.37 -14.68
CA THR A 307 -3.91 -11.47 -15.07
C THR A 307 -5.24 -11.94 -14.49
N ILE A 308 -5.93 -11.05 -13.78
CA ILE A 308 -7.28 -11.22 -13.27
C ILE A 308 -8.20 -10.27 -14.05
N ALA A 309 -9.11 -10.82 -14.85
CA ALA A 309 -10.18 -10.04 -15.46
C ALA A 309 -11.27 -9.78 -14.41
N VAL A 310 -11.48 -8.51 -14.05
CA VAL A 310 -12.46 -8.12 -13.02
C VAL A 310 -13.77 -7.69 -13.67
N SER A 311 -13.70 -6.99 -14.80
CA SER A 311 -14.83 -6.63 -15.66
C SER A 311 -14.39 -6.63 -17.13
N PRO A 312 -15.32 -6.54 -18.10
CA PRO A 312 -14.96 -6.45 -19.53
C PRO A 312 -14.02 -5.29 -19.87
N ARG A 313 -14.00 -4.24 -19.04
CA ARG A 313 -13.19 -3.01 -19.21
C ARG A 313 -12.11 -2.85 -18.14
N LEU A 314 -11.92 -3.83 -17.25
CA LEU A 314 -10.92 -3.75 -16.17
C LEU A 314 -10.21 -5.10 -15.98
N ALA A 315 -8.89 -5.07 -16.19
CA ALA A 315 -8.01 -6.17 -15.89
C ALA A 315 -6.91 -5.74 -14.92
N LEU A 316 -6.60 -6.61 -13.96
CA LEU A 316 -5.50 -6.45 -13.01
C LEU A 316 -4.37 -7.39 -13.41
N LYS A 317 -3.15 -6.89 -13.52
CA LYS A 317 -1.95 -7.63 -13.88
C LYS A 317 -0.90 -7.52 -12.79
N TYR A 318 -0.31 -8.65 -12.41
CA TYR A 318 0.67 -8.75 -11.33
C TYR A 318 2.03 -9.15 -11.88
N HIS A 319 3.04 -8.33 -11.61
CA HIS A 319 4.41 -8.51 -12.07
C HIS A 319 5.39 -8.47 -10.90
N LYS A 320 5.89 -9.65 -10.56
CA LYS A 320 6.91 -9.80 -9.52
C LYS A 320 8.28 -9.38 -10.06
N GLY A 321 8.84 -8.32 -9.49
CA GLY A 321 10.15 -7.80 -9.86
C GLY A 321 10.24 -6.28 -9.67
N TYR A 322 11.44 -5.74 -9.83
CA TYR A 322 11.64 -4.29 -9.85
C TYR A 322 11.30 -3.72 -11.23
N PHE A 323 10.64 -2.57 -11.26
CA PHE A 323 10.21 -1.95 -12.52
C PHE A 323 11.38 -1.68 -13.48
N HIS A 324 12.53 -1.27 -12.95
CA HIS A 324 13.71 -0.97 -13.77
C HIS A 324 14.27 -2.16 -14.56
N ASP A 325 14.01 -3.39 -14.09
CA ASP A 325 14.43 -4.63 -14.77
C ASP A 325 13.46 -5.03 -15.88
N VAL A 326 12.17 -4.72 -15.70
CA VAL A 326 11.08 -5.21 -16.58
C VAL A 326 10.48 -4.11 -17.47
N ILE A 327 11.05 -2.91 -17.48
CA ILE A 327 10.54 -1.75 -18.23
C ILE A 327 10.23 -2.06 -19.70
N TRP A 328 11.06 -2.87 -20.35
CA TRP A 328 10.91 -3.25 -21.76
C TRP A 328 9.66 -4.10 -22.03
N ASN A 329 9.13 -4.79 -21.03
CA ASN A 329 7.89 -5.57 -21.16
C ASN A 329 6.65 -4.67 -21.27
N PHE A 330 6.78 -3.40 -20.88
CA PHE A 330 5.69 -2.42 -20.84
C PHE A 330 5.81 -1.36 -21.93
N ALA A 331 6.98 -1.22 -22.56
CA ALA A 331 7.17 -0.33 -23.69
C ALA A 331 6.28 -0.73 -24.89
N PRO A 332 5.86 0.22 -25.75
CA PRO A 332 6.13 1.66 -25.69
C PRO A 332 5.31 2.36 -24.59
N PHE A 333 5.82 3.48 -24.06
CA PHE A 333 5.09 4.33 -23.11
C PHE A 333 4.49 5.54 -23.81
N ASP A 334 3.28 5.92 -23.41
CA ASP A 334 2.52 7.03 -23.94
C ASP A 334 1.91 7.87 -22.80
N PRO A 335 2.35 9.14 -22.63
CA PRO A 335 1.82 10.04 -21.60
C PRO A 335 0.32 10.35 -21.70
N PHE A 336 -0.37 9.98 -22.79
CA PHE A 336 -1.82 10.13 -22.95
C PHE A 336 -2.61 8.94 -22.41
N THR A 337 -2.00 7.76 -22.29
CA THR A 337 -2.66 6.52 -21.85
C THR A 337 -2.07 5.94 -20.58
N ASP A 338 -0.83 6.29 -20.24
CA ASP A 338 -0.06 5.74 -19.13
C ASP A 338 0.04 6.69 -17.94
N VAL A 339 -0.11 6.14 -16.75
CA VAL A 339 0.08 6.87 -15.49
C VAL A 339 0.70 5.97 -14.44
N PHE A 340 1.59 6.53 -13.63
CA PHE A 340 2.30 5.81 -12.57
C PHE A 340 1.85 6.28 -11.18
N PHE A 341 1.68 5.33 -10.27
CA PHE A 341 1.36 5.55 -8.87
C PHE A 341 2.37 4.83 -7.98
N LEU A 342 2.92 5.53 -7.00
CA LEU A 342 3.83 5.02 -5.98
C LEU A 342 3.20 5.25 -4.61
N PHE A 343 2.69 4.20 -3.98
CA PHE A 343 2.03 4.35 -2.68
C PHE A 343 3.04 4.20 -1.55
N SER A 344 3.34 5.33 -0.90
CA SER A 344 4.30 5.43 0.20
C SER A 344 5.64 4.73 -0.10
N PRO A 345 6.35 5.18 -1.15
CA PRO A 345 7.58 4.55 -1.64
C PRO A 345 8.75 4.65 -0.65
N GLY A 346 8.79 5.68 0.20
CA GLY A 346 9.88 5.91 1.15
C GLY A 346 11.18 6.32 0.44
N LEU A 347 11.09 7.31 -0.45
CA LEU A 347 12.21 7.79 -1.27
C LEU A 347 13.28 8.52 -0.45
N GLY A 348 12.88 9.20 0.62
CA GLY A 348 13.74 9.91 1.55
C GLY A 348 14.38 9.00 2.60
N HIS A 349 13.85 7.78 2.79
CA HIS A 349 14.43 6.85 3.73
C HIS A 349 15.74 6.26 3.18
N PRO A 350 16.88 6.28 3.91
CA PRO A 350 18.19 5.88 3.36
C PRO A 350 18.23 4.49 2.73
N LYS A 351 17.51 3.52 3.31
CA LYS A 351 17.40 2.16 2.75
C LYS A 351 16.55 2.08 1.49
N GLY A 352 15.55 2.95 1.37
CA GLY A 352 14.63 2.99 0.23
C GLY A 352 15.23 3.75 -0.96
N ARG A 353 15.88 4.89 -0.69
CA ARG A 353 16.46 5.80 -1.69
C ARG A 353 17.33 5.07 -2.73
N ALA A 354 18.28 4.25 -2.26
CA ALA A 354 19.19 3.50 -3.15
C ALA A 354 18.48 2.48 -4.06
N GLY A 355 17.40 1.84 -3.56
CA GLY A 355 16.62 0.89 -4.36
C GLY A 355 15.70 1.57 -5.38
N TRP A 356 15.21 2.77 -5.05
CA TRP A 356 14.31 3.53 -5.90
C TRP A 356 15.02 4.35 -6.98
N GLN A 357 16.25 4.81 -6.74
CA GLN A 357 17.01 5.63 -7.68
C GLN A 357 16.97 5.15 -9.14
N PRO A 358 17.37 3.90 -9.48
CA PRO A 358 17.33 3.41 -10.87
C PRO A 358 15.90 3.30 -11.44
N THR A 359 14.91 3.14 -10.56
CA THR A 359 13.49 3.13 -10.95
C THR A 359 13.04 4.52 -11.33
N ILE A 360 13.37 5.53 -10.52
CA ILE A 360 12.98 6.92 -10.76
C ILE A 360 13.64 7.44 -12.05
N GLU A 361 14.94 7.20 -12.26
CA GLU A 361 15.66 7.57 -13.49
C GLU A 361 14.89 7.11 -14.75
N LYS A 362 14.58 5.80 -14.80
CA LYS A 362 13.80 5.22 -15.91
C LYS A 362 12.38 5.75 -16.01
N LEU A 363 11.74 6.09 -14.89
CA LEU A 363 10.41 6.70 -14.92
C LEU A 363 10.44 8.10 -15.53
N LEU A 364 11.46 8.89 -15.23
CA LEU A 364 11.64 10.22 -15.82
C LEU A 364 11.91 10.15 -17.33
N GLU A 365 12.48 9.07 -17.84
CA GLU A 365 12.62 8.82 -19.28
C GLU A 365 11.27 8.64 -19.98
N THR A 366 10.28 8.02 -19.32
CA THR A 366 8.95 7.76 -19.92
C THR A 366 8.13 9.03 -20.22
N LYS A 367 8.46 10.15 -19.56
CA LYS A 367 7.70 11.42 -19.61
C LYS A 367 6.22 11.30 -19.23
N CYS A 368 5.82 10.17 -18.67
CA CYS A 368 4.46 9.93 -18.20
C CYS A 368 4.26 10.60 -16.83
N PRO A 369 3.01 10.96 -16.49
CA PRO A 369 2.70 11.49 -15.17
C PRO A 369 2.90 10.44 -14.08
N ILE A 370 3.57 10.85 -13.00
CA ILE A 370 3.87 10.02 -11.84
C ILE A 370 3.27 10.69 -10.60
N PHE A 371 2.50 9.93 -9.82
CA PHE A 371 1.93 10.37 -8.55
C PHE A 371 2.46 9.50 -7.42
N ALA A 372 2.81 10.11 -6.30
CA ALA A 372 3.29 9.40 -5.13
C ALA A 372 2.57 9.89 -3.87
N THR A 373 2.48 9.01 -2.87
CA THR A 373 1.86 9.31 -1.58
C THR A 373 2.85 9.13 -0.43
N GLY A 374 2.55 9.70 0.73
CA GLY A 374 3.33 9.53 1.98
C GLY A 374 2.47 9.05 3.13
N PHE A 375 3.08 8.53 4.20
CA PHE A 375 2.34 8.05 5.39
C PHE A 375 2.03 9.13 6.44
N HIS A 376 2.80 10.23 6.42
CA HIS A 376 2.59 11.44 7.21
C HIS A 376 3.34 12.61 6.55
N GLN A 377 3.23 13.80 7.14
CA GLN A 377 3.82 15.02 6.57
C GLN A 377 5.35 14.96 6.46
N GLU A 378 6.04 14.64 7.56
CA GLU A 378 7.51 14.59 7.56
C GLU A 378 8.09 13.58 6.56
N ASP A 379 7.45 12.41 6.40
CA ASP A 379 7.82 11.38 5.42
C ASP A 379 7.69 11.91 3.99
N MET A 380 6.56 12.55 3.68
CA MET A 380 6.35 13.19 2.38
C MET A 380 7.35 14.32 2.11
N ASP A 381 7.63 15.16 3.11
CA ASP A 381 8.58 16.27 2.96
C ASP A 381 10.02 15.76 2.74
N ASN A 382 10.41 14.69 3.44
CA ASN A 382 11.68 14.01 3.23
C ASN A 382 11.78 13.39 1.82
N ASP A 383 10.72 12.73 1.34
CA ASP A 383 10.65 12.18 -0.02
C ASP A 383 10.77 13.28 -1.08
N VAL A 384 10.10 14.42 -0.88
CA VAL A 384 10.15 15.59 -1.76
C VAL A 384 11.53 16.24 -1.77
N ALA A 385 12.17 16.36 -0.60
CA ALA A 385 13.51 16.89 -0.48
C ALA A 385 14.53 15.99 -1.21
N ALA A 386 14.46 14.68 -1.00
CA ALA A 386 15.32 13.71 -1.69
C ALA A 386 15.13 13.76 -3.21
N LEU A 387 13.88 13.80 -3.69
CA LEU A 387 13.59 13.94 -5.13
C LEU A 387 14.12 15.25 -5.72
N THR A 388 14.03 16.34 -4.97
CA THR A 388 14.52 17.65 -5.43
C THR A 388 16.05 17.67 -5.49
N GLU A 389 16.71 17.07 -4.51
CA GLU A 389 18.17 16.93 -4.44
C GLU A 389 18.71 16.07 -5.59
N ASP A 390 18.12 14.89 -5.81
CA ASP A 390 18.60 13.91 -6.79
C ASP A 390 18.21 14.27 -8.22
N PHE A 391 16.98 14.76 -8.45
CA PHE A 391 16.37 14.84 -9.78
C PHE A 391 15.78 16.20 -10.14
N GLY A 392 15.95 17.24 -9.32
CA GLY A 392 15.35 18.56 -9.58
C GLY A 392 15.71 19.19 -10.93
N GLY A 393 16.88 18.82 -11.49
CA GLY A 393 17.31 19.22 -12.82
C GLY A 393 16.52 18.57 -13.96
N GLU A 394 15.99 17.37 -13.74
CA GLU A 394 15.44 16.48 -14.78
C GLU A 394 13.92 16.31 -14.70
N MET A 395 13.29 16.79 -13.62
CA MET A 395 11.85 16.62 -13.39
C MET A 395 11.08 17.94 -13.31
N ASP A 396 9.81 17.89 -13.71
CA ASP A 396 8.82 18.94 -13.49
C ASP A 396 7.78 18.46 -12.46
N TRP A 397 7.48 19.29 -11.48
CA TRP A 397 6.37 19.05 -10.56
C TRP A 397 5.03 19.13 -11.29
N LEU A 398 4.16 18.14 -11.10
CA LEU A 398 2.79 18.12 -11.58
C LEU A 398 1.78 18.53 -10.50
N LEU A 399 2.00 18.03 -9.29
CA LEU A 399 1.16 18.31 -8.13
C LEU A 399 2.08 18.64 -6.97
N LYS A 400 1.90 19.84 -6.39
CA LYS A 400 2.62 20.24 -5.18
C LYS A 400 2.23 19.31 -4.02
N PRO A 401 3.17 19.02 -3.10
CA PRO A 401 2.88 18.20 -1.93
C PRO A 401 1.73 18.80 -1.12
N GLN A 402 0.71 17.98 -0.86
CA GLN A 402 -0.47 18.38 -0.10
C GLN A 402 -1.14 17.15 0.52
N GLY A 403 -2.08 17.38 1.45
CA GLY A 403 -2.91 16.31 2.01
C GLY A 403 -3.79 15.68 0.93
N ASN A 404 -3.91 14.35 0.96
CA ASN A 404 -4.80 13.62 0.09
C ASN A 404 -6.22 13.63 0.67
N PRO A 405 -7.24 14.13 -0.07
CA PRO A 405 -8.64 14.10 0.40
C PRO A 405 -9.16 12.69 0.70
N PHE A 406 -8.53 11.67 0.10
CA PHE A 406 -8.86 10.26 0.25
C PHE A 406 -7.82 9.47 1.05
N ALA A 407 -7.07 10.13 1.94
CA ALA A 407 -6.25 9.46 2.94
C ALA A 407 -7.09 8.51 3.80
N SER A 408 -6.53 7.39 4.23
CA SER A 408 -7.22 6.50 5.16
C SER A 408 -7.49 7.22 6.49
N LEU A 409 -8.67 7.01 7.07
CA LEU A 409 -8.97 7.53 8.40
C LEU A 409 -8.47 6.59 9.52
N LYS A 410 -8.02 5.38 9.14
CA LYS A 410 -7.46 4.40 10.07
C LYS A 410 -5.97 4.64 10.24
N ARG A 411 -5.52 4.73 11.51
CA ARG A 411 -4.09 4.72 11.86
C ARG A 411 -3.60 3.31 12.05
N ASP A 412 -2.48 3.00 11.44
CA ASP A 412 -1.73 1.77 11.67
C ASP A 412 -0.52 2.08 12.56
N PHE A 413 -0.28 1.24 13.55
CA PHE A 413 0.80 1.41 14.52
C PHE A 413 1.93 0.44 14.22
N GLY A 414 3.18 0.91 14.39
CA GLY A 414 4.36 0.08 14.26
C GLY A 414 4.43 -0.99 15.35
N ILE A 415 4.79 -2.22 14.98
CA ILE A 415 4.97 -3.31 15.95
C ILE A 415 6.19 -3.05 16.86
N ARG A 416 7.24 -2.44 16.30
CA ARG A 416 8.49 -2.12 17.02
C ARG A 416 8.36 -0.91 17.94
N ASN A 417 7.60 0.08 17.51
CA ASN A 417 7.39 1.32 18.26
C ASN A 417 5.92 1.73 18.10
N LEU A 418 5.15 1.63 19.17
CA LEU A 418 3.74 2.04 19.19
C LEU A 418 3.56 3.57 19.14
N GLY A 419 4.62 4.34 19.37
CA GLY A 419 4.61 5.79 19.18
C GLY A 419 4.68 6.21 17.71
N GLU A 420 5.16 5.31 16.84
CA GLU A 420 5.17 5.51 15.39
C GLU A 420 3.85 5.01 14.79
N TRP A 421 3.16 5.91 14.11
CA TRP A 421 1.92 5.61 13.41
C TRP A 421 2.00 6.09 11.96
N ALA A 422 1.26 5.40 11.10
CA ALA A 422 1.16 5.69 9.69
C ALA A 422 -0.30 5.79 9.27
N ILE A 423 -0.60 6.71 8.36
CA ILE A 423 -1.89 6.79 7.68
C ILE A 423 -1.66 6.43 6.21
N ALA A 424 -2.34 5.40 5.73
CA ALA A 424 -2.23 5.01 4.32
C ALA A 424 -2.69 6.16 3.41
N ASN A 425 -1.82 6.53 2.46
CA ASN A 425 -2.00 7.62 1.51
C ASN A 425 -2.33 8.98 2.16
N TRP A 426 -1.67 9.34 3.26
CA TRP A 426 -1.89 10.62 3.95
C TRP A 426 -1.69 11.84 3.03
N GLY A 427 -0.56 11.88 2.34
CA GLY A 427 -0.19 12.96 1.43
C GLY A 427 -0.21 12.50 -0.03
N ILE A 428 -0.23 13.45 -0.95
CA ILE A 428 -0.07 13.21 -2.38
C ILE A 428 0.76 14.32 -3.03
N TYR A 429 1.64 13.92 -3.94
CA TYR A 429 2.41 14.80 -4.81
C TYR A 429 2.60 14.12 -6.17
N GLY A 430 3.03 14.88 -7.16
CA GLY A 430 3.20 14.34 -8.50
C GLY A 430 4.28 15.06 -9.28
N PHE A 431 4.95 14.33 -10.15
CA PHE A 431 6.08 14.78 -10.94
C PHE A 431 6.14 14.03 -12.28
N ARG A 432 6.96 14.50 -13.21
CA ARG A 432 7.30 13.80 -14.46
C ARG A 432 8.69 14.21 -14.92
N GLY A 433 9.29 13.46 -15.83
CA GLY A 433 10.51 13.92 -16.51
C GLY A 433 10.27 15.11 -17.43
N LYS A 434 11.25 16.01 -17.51
CA LYS A 434 11.25 17.16 -18.42
C LYS A 434 11.23 16.71 -19.88
N ARG A 435 10.46 17.42 -20.70
CA ARG A 435 10.39 17.20 -22.15
C ARG A 435 11.45 17.96 -22.95
N TYR A 436 12.12 18.96 -22.34
CA TYR A 436 13.08 19.80 -23.04
C TYR A 436 14.49 19.18 -22.98
N GLU A 437 15.00 18.71 -24.12
CA GLU A 437 16.44 18.72 -24.34
C GLU A 437 16.87 20.19 -24.35
N VAL A 438 17.53 20.62 -23.28
CA VAL A 438 18.26 21.88 -23.33
C VAL A 438 19.33 21.67 -24.39
N GLN A 439 19.23 22.41 -25.50
CA GLN A 439 20.35 22.56 -26.43
C GLN A 439 21.59 22.82 -25.59
N ARG A 440 22.53 21.86 -25.57
CA ARG A 440 23.87 22.08 -25.03
C ARG A 440 24.41 23.32 -25.75
N LYS A 441 24.50 24.43 -25.04
CA LYS A 441 25.30 25.58 -25.47
C LYS A 441 26.76 25.28 -25.25
#